data_AF-A0A5C7PZC7-F1
#
_entry.id   AF-A0A5C7PZC7-F1
#
_cell.length_a   1.000
_cell.length_b   1.000
_cell.length_c   1.000
_cell.angle_alpha   90.00
_cell.angle_beta   90.00
_cell.angle_gamma   90.00
#
_symmetry.space_group_name_H-M   'P 1'
#
loop_
_entity.id
_entity.type
_entity.pdbx_description
1 polymer ?
#
loop_
_entity_poly.entity_id
_entity_poly.type
_entity_poly.pdbx_seq_one_letter_code
_entity_poly.pdbx_strand_id
1 'polypeptide(L)'
;MIIKAQRKALTHIKFFELCELVKKHRHEITNNGAAASVQMLSADMGVELSVVSIREACAAVGIELSRSPGRRAKGDKSRLLAAHLVHLYRKLGEPVPAGLDALWKGLPLGDKEPG
;
A
#
# COMPACT_ATOMS: atom_id res chain seq x y z
N MET A 1 28.08 -7.15 -9.06
CA MET A 1 26.60 -7.01 -8.95
C MET A 1 26.15 -5.53 -8.96
N ILE A 2 26.66 -4.69 -9.86
CA ILE A 2 26.40 -3.23 -9.84
C ILE A 2 25.03 -2.87 -10.46
N ILE A 3 24.61 -3.61 -11.49
CA ILE A 3 23.38 -3.34 -12.25
C ILE A 3 22.11 -3.50 -11.40
N LYS A 4 22.07 -4.48 -10.48
CA LYS A 4 20.90 -4.71 -9.60
C LYS A 4 20.72 -3.57 -8.58
N ALA A 5 21.82 -3.08 -8.01
CA ALA A 5 21.79 -1.96 -7.06
C ALA A 5 21.37 -0.66 -7.74
N GLN A 6 21.89 -0.38 -8.95
CA GLN A 6 21.52 0.78 -9.75
C GLN A 6 20.03 0.77 -10.15
N ARG A 7 19.51 -0.38 -10.59
CA ARG A 7 18.07 -0.52 -10.89
C ARG A 7 17.20 -0.25 -9.67
N LYS A 8 17.57 -0.79 -8.50
CA LYS A 8 16.84 -0.56 -7.24
C LYS A 8 16.84 0.92 -6.84
N ALA A 9 17.99 1.58 -6.93
CA ALA A 9 18.09 3.02 -6.66
C ALA A 9 17.23 3.84 -7.63
N LEU A 10 17.23 3.51 -8.93
CA LEU A 10 16.41 4.17 -9.93
C LEU A 10 14.92 4.01 -9.67
N THR A 11 14.47 2.82 -9.23
CA THR A 11 13.09 2.58 -8.83
C THR A 11 12.69 3.42 -7.62
N HIS A 12 13.58 3.57 -6.64
CA HIS A 12 13.32 4.39 -5.46
C HIS A 12 13.24 5.89 -5.79
N ILE A 13 14.12 6.39 -6.67
CA ILE A 13 14.09 7.78 -7.14
C ILE A 13 12.76 8.08 -7.86
N LYS A 14 12.36 7.21 -8.80
CA LYS A 14 11.08 7.36 -9.51
C LYS A 14 9.87 7.29 -8.58
N PHE A 15 9.92 6.45 -7.55
CA PHE A 15 8.84 6.38 -6.57
C PHE A 15 8.75 7.64 -5.72
N PHE A 16 9.88 8.23 -5.35
CA PHE A 16 9.92 9.51 -4.64
C PHE A 16 9.35 10.65 -5.49
N GLU A 17 9.77 10.74 -6.77
CA GLU A 17 9.23 11.71 -7.73
C GLU A 17 7.70 11.56 -7.88
N LEU A 18 7.22 10.31 -7.98
CA LEU A 18 5.78 10.03 -8.01
C LEU A 18 5.07 10.51 -6.74
N CYS A 19 5.66 10.33 -5.56
CA CYS A 19 5.07 10.81 -4.31
C CYS A 19 4.97 12.35 -4.27
N GLU A 20 5.99 13.06 -4.74
CA GLU A 20 5.97 14.53 -4.84
C GLU A 20 4.93 15.01 -5.85
N LEU A 21 4.81 14.33 -6.99
CA LEU A 21 3.77 14.59 -7.98
C LEU A 21 2.37 14.41 -7.38
N VAL A 22 2.15 13.31 -6.66
CA VAL A 22 0.87 13.02 -6.01
C VAL A 22 0.51 14.09 -4.96
N LYS A 23 1.49 14.61 -4.20
CA LYS A 23 1.27 15.74 -3.29
C LYS A 23 0.88 17.02 -4.05
N LYS A 24 1.59 17.34 -5.13
CA LYS A 24 1.31 18.51 -5.98
C LYS A 24 -0.11 18.47 -6.54
N HIS A 25 -0.54 17.30 -7.01
CA HIS A 25 -1.84 17.10 -7.64
C HIS A 25 -2.92 16.59 -6.66
N ARG A 26 -2.73 16.79 -5.34
CA ARG A 26 -3.61 16.25 -4.30
C ARG A 26 -5.09 16.54 -4.54
N HIS A 27 -5.42 17.79 -4.86
CA HIS A 27 -6.81 18.22 -5.07
C HIS A 27 -7.45 17.51 -6.26
N GLU A 28 -6.72 17.41 -7.37
CA GLU A 28 -7.18 16.72 -8.58
C GLU A 28 -7.32 15.22 -8.35
N ILE A 29 -6.37 14.58 -7.67
CA ILE A 29 -6.40 13.14 -7.34
C ILE A 29 -7.57 12.79 -6.41
N THR A 30 -7.89 13.67 -5.46
CA THR A 30 -9.00 13.46 -4.53
C THR A 30 -10.35 13.63 -5.22
N ASN A 31 -10.45 14.51 -6.22
CA ASN A 31 -11.69 14.80 -6.94
C ASN A 31 -11.89 13.90 -8.17
N ASN A 32 -10.80 13.37 -8.74
CA ASN A 32 -10.82 12.53 -9.92
C ASN A 32 -10.75 11.05 -9.54
N GLY A 33 -11.41 10.20 -10.33
CA GLY A 33 -11.30 8.74 -10.17
C GLY A 33 -9.89 8.24 -10.51
N ALA A 34 -9.52 7.08 -9.96
CA ALA A 34 -8.17 6.51 -10.10
C ALA A 34 -7.65 6.41 -11.54
N ALA A 35 -8.51 6.14 -12.53
CA ALA A 35 -8.10 6.06 -13.94
C ALA A 35 -7.66 7.42 -14.51
N ALA A 36 -8.37 8.49 -14.17
CA ALA A 36 -8.00 9.85 -14.59
C ALA A 36 -6.73 10.32 -13.88
N SER A 37 -6.55 9.98 -12.59
CA SER A 37 -5.30 10.24 -11.87
C SER A 37 -4.12 9.50 -12.51
N VAL A 38 -4.33 8.29 -13.03
CA VAL A 38 -3.28 7.52 -13.73
C VAL A 38 -2.85 8.19 -15.02
N GLN A 39 -3.80 8.59 -15.86
CA GLN A 39 -3.48 9.25 -17.12
C GLN A 39 -2.72 10.56 -16.89
N MET A 40 -3.19 11.38 -15.95
CA MET A 40 -2.57 12.66 -15.61
C MET A 40 -1.14 12.49 -15.07
N LEU A 41 -0.95 11.63 -14.06
CA LEU A 41 0.38 11.42 -13.46
C LEU A 41 1.35 10.73 -14.42
N SER A 42 0.85 9.86 -15.33
CA SER A 42 1.68 9.24 -16.36
C SER A 42 2.17 10.26 -17.38
N ALA A 43 1.31 11.21 -17.77
CA ALA A 43 1.68 12.29 -18.68
C ALA A 43 2.75 13.20 -18.05
N ASP A 44 2.58 13.59 -16.78
CA ASP A 44 3.53 14.46 -16.07
C ASP A 44 4.88 13.78 -15.83
N MET A 45 4.91 12.48 -15.52
CA MET A 45 6.18 11.75 -15.35
C MET A 45 6.82 11.31 -16.68
N GLY A 46 6.12 11.44 -17.82
CA GLY A 46 6.58 10.94 -19.11
C GLY A 46 6.75 9.41 -19.17
N VAL A 47 6.12 8.67 -18.26
CA VAL A 47 6.18 7.21 -18.19
C VAL A 47 4.79 6.65 -17.90
N GLU A 48 4.49 5.49 -18.47
CA GLU A 48 3.23 4.81 -18.20
C GLU A 48 3.22 4.28 -16.76
N LEU A 49 2.31 4.79 -15.93
CA LEU A 49 2.13 4.37 -14.54
C LEU A 49 0.99 3.38 -14.42
N SER A 50 1.14 2.46 -13.47
CA SER A 50 0.06 1.55 -13.10
C SER A 50 -0.83 2.15 -12.01
N VAL A 51 -2.09 1.72 -11.98
CA VAL A 51 -3.04 2.01 -10.88
C VAL A 51 -2.47 1.58 -9.52
N VAL A 52 -1.65 0.52 -9.49
CA VAL A 52 -1.03 0.00 -8.26
C VAL A 52 0.00 0.99 -7.73
N SER A 53 0.91 1.45 -8.59
CA SER A 53 1.98 2.39 -8.23
C SER A 53 1.43 3.71 -7.69
N ILE A 54 0.35 4.21 -8.30
CA ILE A 54 -0.29 5.46 -7.86
C ILE A 54 -1.04 5.25 -6.53
N ARG A 55 -1.67 4.10 -6.32
CA ARG A 55 -2.26 3.76 -5.01
C ARG A 55 -1.22 3.67 -3.91
N GLU A 56 -0.06 3.08 -4.20
CA GLU A 56 1.06 2.99 -3.26
C GLU A 56 1.62 4.37 -2.94
N ALA A 57 1.83 5.23 -3.95
CA ALA A 57 2.27 6.61 -3.74
C ALA A 57 1.24 7.44 -2.95
N CYS A 58 -0.05 7.35 -3.31
CA CYS A 58 -1.13 8.02 -2.57
C CYS A 58 -1.19 7.56 -1.11
N ALA A 59 -1.05 6.25 -0.86
CA ALA A 59 -0.99 5.72 0.51
C ALA A 59 0.24 6.21 1.26
N ALA A 60 1.41 6.27 0.61
CA ALA A 60 2.66 6.75 1.21
C ALA A 60 2.60 8.23 1.62
N VAL A 61 1.78 9.05 0.95
CA VAL A 61 1.61 10.48 1.26
C VAL A 61 0.28 10.80 1.95
N GLY A 62 -0.50 9.79 2.35
CA GLY A 62 -1.74 9.97 3.10
C GLY A 62 -2.90 10.58 2.32
N ILE A 63 -2.95 10.38 0.99
CA ILE A 63 -4.04 10.83 0.12
C ILE A 63 -4.96 9.65 -0.18
N GLU A 64 -6.25 9.82 0.08
CA GLU A 64 -7.26 8.87 -0.35
C GLU A 64 -7.64 9.12 -1.81
N LEU A 65 -7.29 8.18 -2.69
CA LEU A 65 -7.87 8.15 -4.04
C LEU A 65 -9.38 7.95 -3.91
N SER A 66 -10.16 8.85 -4.51
CA SER A 66 -11.60 8.68 -4.58
C SER A 66 -11.91 7.29 -5.13
N ARG A 67 -12.58 6.49 -4.30
CA ARG A 67 -12.97 5.14 -4.69
C ARG A 67 -13.96 5.31 -5.84
N SER A 68 -13.69 4.65 -6.96
CA SER A 68 -14.73 4.38 -7.96
C SER A 68 -16.01 3.95 -7.22
N PRO A 69 -17.16 4.60 -7.45
CA PRO A 69 -18.39 4.27 -6.75
C PRO A 69 -18.75 2.83 -7.13
N GLY A 70 -18.54 1.88 -6.21
CA GLY A 70 -18.81 0.47 -6.49
C GLY A 70 -17.99 -0.58 -5.74
N ARG A 71 -16.92 -0.23 -5.01
CA ARG A 71 -16.25 -1.20 -4.11
C ARG A 71 -16.37 -0.81 -2.64
N ARG A 72 -17.35 -1.44 -1.98
CA ARG A 72 -17.45 -1.49 -0.50
C ARG A 72 -16.11 -1.88 0.13
N ALA A 73 -15.83 -1.26 1.27
CA ALA A 73 -14.66 -1.52 2.10
C ALA A 73 -14.53 -3.02 2.39
N LYS A 74 -13.42 -3.64 1.97
CA LYS A 74 -13.12 -5.02 2.35
C LYS A 74 -12.52 -4.99 3.76
N GLY A 75 -13.35 -5.21 4.77
CA GLY A 75 -13.02 -5.28 6.19
C GLY A 75 -12.09 -6.42 6.62
N ASP A 76 -11.18 -6.87 5.75
CA ASP A 76 -10.30 -8.02 6.00
C ASP A 76 -8.82 -7.64 6.17
N LYS A 77 -8.36 -6.50 5.63
CA LYS A 77 -6.93 -6.14 5.69
C LYS A 77 -6.46 -5.82 7.11
N SER A 78 -7.27 -5.12 7.90
CA SER A 78 -6.94 -4.81 9.30
C SER A 78 -6.89 -6.07 10.17
N ARG A 79 -7.72 -7.07 9.86
CA ARG A 79 -7.75 -8.37 10.54
C ARG A 79 -6.53 -9.23 10.20
N LEU A 80 -6.14 -9.26 8.92
CA LEU A 80 -4.94 -9.96 8.48
C LEU A 80 -3.67 -9.33 9.08
N LEU A 81 -3.58 -7.99 9.08
CA LEU A 81 -2.48 -7.26 9.71
C LEU A 81 -2.41 -7.54 11.22
N ALA A 82 -3.55 -7.54 11.90
CA ALA A 82 -3.61 -7.88 13.32
C ALA A 82 -3.11 -9.30 13.59
N ALA A 83 -3.52 -10.29 12.78
CA ALA A 83 -3.06 -11.67 12.92
C ALA A 83 -1.54 -11.82 12.72
N HIS A 84 -0.96 -11.12 11.73
CA HIS A 84 0.49 -11.10 11.52
C HIS A 84 1.24 -10.46 12.69
N LEU A 85 0.72 -9.36 13.25
CA LEU A 85 1.35 -8.71 14.40
C LEU A 85 1.25 -9.60 15.65
N VAL A 86 0.10 -10.24 15.92
CA VAL A 86 -0.04 -11.18 17.05
C VAL A 86 0.97 -12.31 16.95
N HIS A 87 1.17 -12.86 15.74
CA HIS A 87 2.16 -13.90 15.51
C HIS A 87 3.59 -13.41 15.80
N LEU A 88 3.94 -12.18 15.40
CA LEU A 88 5.25 -11.59 15.64
C LEU A 88 5.54 -11.41 17.14
N TYR A 89 4.61 -10.81 17.90
CA TYR A 89 4.75 -10.62 19.34
C TYR A 89 5.01 -11.96 20.05
N ARG A 90 4.30 -13.02 19.67
CA ARG A 90 4.50 -14.37 20.22
C ARG A 90 5.86 -14.96 19.89
N LYS A 91 6.36 -14.78 18.67
CA LYS A 91 7.70 -15.24 18.26
C LYS A 91 8.82 -14.50 19.00
N LEU A 92 8.60 -13.23 19.35
CA LEU A 92 9.55 -12.42 20.12
C LEU A 92 9.46 -12.65 21.63
N GLY A 93 8.47 -13.42 22.12
CA GLY A 93 8.24 -13.64 23.55
C GLY A 93 7.64 -12.42 24.27
N GLU A 94 7.13 -11.45 23.52
CA GLU A 94 6.54 -10.23 24.05
C GLU A 94 5.02 -10.39 24.27
N PRO A 95 4.45 -9.73 25.30
CA PRO A 95 3.02 -9.80 25.54
C PRO A 95 2.24 -9.15 24.40
N VAL A 96 1.26 -9.87 23.85
CA VAL A 96 0.39 -9.36 22.78
C VAL A 96 -0.55 -8.29 23.37
N PRO A 97 -0.63 -7.08 22.79
CA PRO A 97 -1.58 -6.07 23.24
C PRO A 97 -3.03 -6.56 23.16
N ALA A 98 -3.83 -6.32 24.20
CA ALA A 98 -5.21 -6.84 24.31
C ALA A 98 -6.11 -6.43 23.12
N GLY A 99 -5.92 -5.23 22.59
CA GLY A 99 -6.65 -4.77 21.39
C GLY A 99 -6.30 -5.55 20.12
N LEU A 100 -5.08 -6.09 20.03
CA LEU A 100 -4.62 -6.93 18.93
C LEU A 100 -5.15 -8.36 19.06
N ASP A 101 -5.14 -8.90 20.29
CA ASP A 101 -5.64 -10.24 20.60
C ASP A 101 -7.16 -10.34 20.37
N ALA A 102 -7.91 -9.29 20.71
CA ALA A 102 -9.34 -9.18 20.42
C ALA A 102 -9.65 -9.20 18.90
N LEU A 103 -8.75 -8.67 18.07
CA LEU A 103 -8.88 -8.68 16.60
C LEU A 103 -8.51 -10.04 15.98
N TRP A 104 -7.76 -10.87 16.71
CA TRP A 104 -7.23 -12.15 16.24
C TRP A 104 -8.19 -13.34 16.42
N LYS A 105 -9.19 -13.24 17.32
CA LYS A 105 -10.13 -14.33 17.69
C LYS A 105 -10.60 -15.23 16.53
N GLY A 106 -9.82 -16.27 16.22
CA GLY A 106 -10.18 -17.35 15.30
C GLY A 106 -9.82 -17.16 13.81
N LEU A 107 -8.92 -16.24 13.43
CA LEU A 107 -8.44 -16.19 12.05
C LEU A 107 -7.41 -17.30 11.79
N PRO A 108 -7.67 -18.25 10.86
CA PRO A 108 -6.65 -19.19 10.44
C PRO A 108 -5.57 -18.39 9.70
N LEU A 109 -4.40 -18.26 10.30
CA LEU A 109 -3.20 -18.00 9.52
C LEU A 109 -3.03 -19.28 8.70
N GLY A 110 -3.18 -19.16 7.38
CA GLY A 110 -3.01 -20.28 6.46
C GLY A 110 -1.58 -20.76 6.53
N ASP A 111 -1.28 -21.61 7.51
CA ASP A 111 -0.06 -22.39 7.60
C ASP A 111 -0.16 -23.46 6.51
N LYS A 112 0.22 -23.09 5.28
CA LYS A 112 0.80 -24.07 4.37
C LYS A 112 2.28 -24.10 4.65
N GLU A 113 2.69 -24.96 5.58
CA GLU A 113 4.06 -25.47 5.58
C GLU A 113 4.34 -26.06 4.19
N PRO A 114 5.51 -25.79 3.57
CA PRO A 114 5.90 -26.46 2.34
C PRO A 114 6.31 -27.89 2.70
N GLY A 115 5.36 -28.82 2.56
CA GLY A 115 5.62 -30.25 2.41
C GLY A 115 5.70 -30.64 0.95
#